data_AF-A0A950AGI7-F1
#
_entry.id   AF-A0A950AGI7-F1
#
_cell.length_a   1.000
_cell.length_b   1.000
_cell.length_c   1.000
_cell.angle_alpha   90.00
_cell.angle_beta   90.00
_cell.angle_gamma   90.00
#
_symmetry.space_group_name_H-M   'P 1'
#
loop_
_entity.id
_entity.type
_entity.pdbx_description
1 polymer ?
#
loop_
_entity_poly.entity_id
_entity_poly.type
_entity_poly.pdbx_seq_one_letter_code
_entity_poly.pdbx_strand_id
1 'polypeptide(L)'
;GCPQRITPSSQPPSGFVTITHPHHPLRGQRVEIVRLRRGQDPDLIVRLPDGRHAAIALSGTDYLTPLEDDLPRRPDHLLDLNGLRQILQLLDRIARDGRPTPDHSTPAATANPR
;
A
#
# COMPACT_ATOMS: atom_id res chain seq x y z
N GLY A 1 -19.62 -27.04 -30.08
CA GLY A 1 -19.56 -26.50 -28.71
C GLY A 1 -18.16 -26.69 -28.19
N CYS A 2 -17.47 -25.59 -27.84
CA CYS A 2 -16.10 -25.66 -27.35
C CYS A 2 -16.11 -26.06 -25.86
N PRO A 3 -15.36 -27.07 -25.42
CA PRO A 3 -15.29 -27.42 -24.01
C PRO A 3 -14.46 -26.36 -23.27
N GLN A 4 -15.09 -25.69 -22.30
CA GLN A 4 -14.41 -24.74 -21.42
C GLN A 4 -13.46 -25.52 -20.50
N ARG A 5 -12.16 -25.36 -20.73
CA ARG A 5 -11.09 -25.86 -19.85
C ARG A 5 -11.04 -24.95 -18.62
N ILE A 6 -11.60 -25.40 -17.51
CA ILE A 6 -11.46 -24.72 -16.21
C ILE A 6 -10.19 -25.29 -15.55
N THR A 7 -9.21 -24.43 -15.29
CA THR A 7 -7.98 -24.74 -14.56
C THR A 7 -8.32 -25.40 -13.21
N PRO A 8 -7.64 -26.47 -12.77
CA PRO A 8 -7.91 -27.07 -11.48
C PRO A 8 -7.59 -26.06 -10.37
N SER A 9 -8.65 -25.56 -9.71
CA SER A 9 -8.52 -24.75 -8.52
C SER A 9 -7.84 -25.58 -7.44
N SER A 10 -6.68 -25.15 -6.96
CA SER A 10 -6.17 -25.57 -5.66
C SER A 10 -7.32 -25.48 -4.67
N GLN A 11 -7.60 -26.56 -3.96
CA GLN A 11 -8.72 -26.66 -3.03
C GLN A 11 -8.74 -25.42 -2.13
N PRO A 12 -9.87 -24.70 -2.02
CA PRO A 12 -9.95 -23.56 -1.13
C PRO A 12 -9.58 -24.04 0.29
N PRO A 13 -8.86 -23.22 1.08
CA PRO A 13 -8.57 -23.57 2.45
C PRO A 13 -9.89 -23.68 3.20
N SER A 14 -10.36 -24.92 3.37
CA SER A 14 -11.56 -25.27 4.10
C SER A 14 -11.19 -25.43 5.57
N GLY A 15 -11.80 -24.66 6.46
CA GLY A 15 -11.54 -24.77 7.89
C GLY A 15 -12.00 -23.57 8.69
N PHE A 16 -11.60 -23.54 9.96
CA PHE A 16 -11.82 -22.42 10.84
C PHE A 16 -10.48 -21.91 11.35
N VAL A 17 -10.41 -20.60 11.59
CA VAL A 17 -9.27 -19.95 12.22
C VAL A 17 -9.74 -19.10 13.39
N THR A 18 -8.85 -18.92 14.35
CA THR A 18 -9.02 -17.98 15.46
C THR A 18 -8.31 -16.69 15.13
N ILE A 19 -8.99 -15.57 15.35
CA ILE A 19 -8.37 -14.25 15.22
C ILE A 19 -7.50 -13.99 16.45
N THR A 20 -6.20 -13.80 16.26
CA THR A 20 -5.20 -13.68 17.34
C THR A 20 -4.68 -12.26 17.55
N HIS A 21 -4.86 -11.37 16.57
CA HIS A 21 -4.29 -10.03 16.59
C HIS A 21 -4.73 -9.21 17.84
N PRO A 22 -3.79 -8.63 18.60
CA PRO A 22 -4.05 -8.06 19.93
C PRO A 22 -5.06 -6.91 19.93
N HIS A 23 -5.06 -6.09 18.88
CA HIS A 23 -5.95 -4.92 18.76
C HIS A 23 -7.15 -5.16 17.84
N HIS A 24 -7.44 -6.41 17.50
CA HIS A 24 -8.59 -6.72 16.64
C HIS A 24 -9.87 -6.82 17.49
N PRO A 25 -10.99 -6.18 17.10
CA PRO A 25 -12.23 -6.18 17.90
C PRO A 25 -12.82 -7.58 18.07
N LEU A 26 -12.57 -8.48 17.12
CA LEU A 26 -13.02 -9.89 17.14
C LEU A 26 -11.93 -10.86 17.63
N ARG A 27 -10.92 -10.39 18.35
CA ARG A 27 -9.85 -11.26 18.88
C ARG A 27 -10.43 -12.39 19.73
N GLY A 28 -9.91 -13.61 19.55
CA GLY A 28 -10.36 -14.83 20.20
C GLY A 28 -11.54 -15.50 19.49
N GLN A 29 -12.13 -14.87 18.47
CA GLN A 29 -13.27 -15.43 17.76
C GLN A 29 -12.81 -16.43 16.70
N ARG A 30 -13.50 -17.57 16.66
CA ARG A 30 -13.34 -18.61 15.63
C ARG A 30 -14.25 -18.30 14.44
N VAL A 31 -13.67 -18.19 13.25
CA VAL A 31 -14.34 -17.80 12.01
C VAL A 31 -14.03 -18.79 10.89
N GLU A 32 -14.97 -18.96 9.97
CA GLU A 32 -14.83 -19.91 8.87
C GLU A 32 -14.02 -19.29 7.74
N ILE A 33 -13.07 -20.05 7.20
CA ILE A 33 -12.27 -19.64 6.05
C ILE A 33 -13.09 -19.86 4.78
N VAL A 34 -13.22 -18.80 3.98
CA VAL A 34 -13.85 -18.85 2.66
C VAL A 34 -12.79 -18.91 1.56
N ARG A 35 -11.72 -18.12 1.69
CA ARG A 35 -10.65 -18.06 0.69
C ARG A 35 -9.38 -17.47 1.28
N LEU A 36 -8.23 -17.94 0.83
CA LEU A 36 -6.94 -17.29 1.06
C LEU A 36 -6.59 -16.39 -0.14
N ARG A 37 -6.31 -15.12 0.12
CA ARG A 37 -5.68 -14.21 -0.82
C ARG A 37 -4.18 -14.24 -0.59
N ARG A 38 -3.44 -14.72 -1.59
CA ARG A 38 -1.98 -14.75 -1.58
C ARG A 38 -1.45 -13.43 -2.13
N GLY A 39 -0.29 -12.99 -1.63
CA GLY A 39 0.32 -11.72 -2.01
C GLY A 39 1.27 -11.23 -0.92
N GLN A 40 1.87 -10.06 -1.16
CA GLN A 40 2.82 -9.41 -0.24
C GLN A 40 2.26 -9.15 1.17
N ASP A 41 0.94 -9.08 1.29
CA ASP A 41 0.21 -9.07 2.55
C ASP A 41 -0.93 -10.09 2.39
N PRO A 42 -0.71 -11.36 2.80
CA PRO A 42 -1.71 -12.40 2.61
C PRO A 42 -2.84 -12.24 3.62
N ASP A 43 -4.07 -12.43 3.15
CA ASP A 43 -5.27 -12.29 3.96
C ASP A 43 -6.16 -13.53 3.83
N LEU A 44 -6.87 -13.87 4.91
CA LEU A 44 -7.98 -14.78 4.87
C LEU A 44 -9.28 -14.00 4.69
N ILE A 45 -10.03 -14.35 3.66
CA ILE A 45 -11.45 -14.02 3.56
C ILE A 45 -12.19 -15.02 4.43
N VAL A 46 -12.87 -14.50 5.45
CA VAL A 46 -13.60 -15.29 6.44
C VAL A 46 -15.09 -14.95 6.42
N ARG A 47 -15.92 -15.92 6.81
CA ARG A 47 -17.35 -15.71 7.09
C ARG A 47 -17.53 -15.46 8.58
N LEU A 48 -18.11 -14.31 8.91
CA LEU A 48 -18.47 -13.89 10.25
C LEU A 48 -19.80 -14.55 10.68
N PRO A 49 -20.12 -14.61 12.00
CA PRO A 49 -21.36 -15.21 12.49
C PRO A 49 -22.64 -14.51 12.02
N ASP A 50 -22.54 -13.23 11.65
CA ASP A 50 -23.63 -12.46 11.05
C ASP A 50 -23.83 -12.74 9.55
N GLY A 51 -23.05 -13.69 8.99
CA GLY A 51 -23.08 -14.07 7.59
C GLY A 51 -22.29 -13.15 6.65
N ARG A 52 -21.73 -12.05 7.16
CA ARG A 52 -20.90 -11.14 6.34
C ARG A 52 -19.51 -11.72 6.13
N HIS A 53 -18.84 -11.21 5.10
CA HIS A 53 -17.45 -11.57 4.81
C HIS A 53 -16.51 -10.47 5.27
N ALA A 54 -15.35 -10.85 5.80
CA ALA A 54 -14.29 -9.94 6.19
C ALA A 54 -12.94 -10.45 5.70
N ALA A 55 -12.01 -9.53 5.45
CA ALA A 55 -10.61 -9.86 5.22
C ALA A 55 -9.84 -9.69 6.53
N ILE A 56 -9.10 -10.71 6.94
CA ILE A 56 -8.26 -10.71 8.13
C ILE A 56 -6.84 -11.03 7.69
N ALA A 57 -5.87 -10.19 8.07
CA ALA A 57 -4.47 -10.46 7.80
C ALA A 57 -4.08 -11.84 8.33
N LEU A 58 -3.39 -12.64 7.52
CA LEU A 58 -3.03 -14.02 7.86
C LEU A 58 -2.18 -14.08 9.14
N SER A 59 -1.29 -13.10 9.32
CA SER A 59 -0.48 -12.90 10.54
C SER A 59 -1.31 -12.63 11.81
N GLY A 60 -2.54 -12.16 11.65
CA GLY A 60 -3.50 -11.93 12.72
C GLY A 60 -4.39 -13.12 13.03
N THR A 61 -4.05 -14.31 12.52
CA THR A 61 -4.79 -15.56 12.74
C THR A 61 -3.86 -16.70 13.18
N ASP A 62 -4.42 -17.77 13.72
CA ASP A 62 -3.70 -19.02 14.03
C ASP A 62 -3.55 -19.95 12.81
N TYR A 63 -3.65 -19.43 11.59
CA TYR A 63 -3.56 -20.23 10.38
C TYR A 63 -2.13 -20.78 10.19
N LEU A 64 -1.96 -22.10 10.40
CA LEU A 64 -0.65 -22.76 10.44
C LEU A 64 -0.17 -23.34 9.10
N THR A 65 -0.95 -23.24 8.01
CA THR A 65 -0.53 -23.82 6.73
C THR A 65 0.64 -23.03 6.15
N PRO A 66 1.78 -23.69 5.83
CA PRO A 66 2.91 -23.02 5.20
C PRO A 66 2.47 -22.39 3.88
N LEU A 67 2.65 -21.07 3.77
CA LEU A 67 2.59 -20.40 2.48
C LEU A 67 3.90 -20.74 1.77
N GLU A 68 3.85 -21.47 0.65
CA GLU A 68 5.04 -21.62 -0.20
C GLU A 68 5.54 -20.22 -0.54
N ASP A 69 6.79 -19.95 -0.17
CA ASP A 69 7.43 -18.64 -0.02
C ASP A 69 7.81 -18.02 -1.39
N ASP A 70 6.87 -18.03 -2.33
CA ASP A 70 7.05 -17.50 -3.68
C ASP A 70 6.79 -15.97 -3.72
N LEU A 71 6.89 -15.31 -2.56
CA LEU A 71 6.58 -13.90 -2.41
C LEU A 71 7.84 -13.04 -2.49
N PRO A 72 7.86 -12.02 -3.36
CA PRO A 72 8.93 -11.03 -3.33
C PRO A 72 8.95 -10.36 -1.95
N ARG A 73 10.09 -10.50 -1.27
CA ARG A 73 10.35 -9.86 0.03
C ARG A 73 10.04 -8.36 -0.07
N ARG A 74 9.31 -7.82 0.92
CA ARG A 74 9.12 -6.37 1.03
C ARG A 74 10.50 -5.69 0.92
N PRO A 75 10.66 -4.62 0.12
CA PRO A 75 11.77 -3.72 0.36
C PRO A 75 11.66 -3.25 1.82
N ASP A 76 12.78 -3.20 2.54
CA ASP A 76 12.81 -2.83 3.97
C ASP A 76 12.19 -1.45 4.25
N HIS A 77 11.96 -0.66 3.19
CA HIS A 77 11.35 0.65 3.23
C HIS A 77 10.21 0.77 2.22
N LEU A 78 9.05 1.24 2.71
CA LEU A 78 7.86 1.54 1.89
C LEU A 78 8.12 2.70 0.91
N LEU A 79 9.09 3.56 1.22
CA LEU A 79 9.46 4.73 0.44
C LEU A 79 10.93 4.64 0.04
N ASP A 80 11.22 4.97 -1.22
CA ASP A 80 12.60 5.17 -1.67
C ASP A 80 13.13 6.51 -1.13
N LEU A 81 14.02 6.43 -0.14
CA LEU A 81 14.66 7.60 0.46
C LEU A 81 15.49 8.39 -0.56
N ASN A 82 16.09 7.71 -1.53
CA ASN A 82 16.84 8.38 -2.59
C ASN A 82 15.91 9.13 -3.54
N GLY A 83 14.79 8.51 -3.91
CA GLY A 83 13.71 9.13 -4.68
C GLY A 83 13.15 10.39 -3.99
N LEU A 84 12.88 10.34 -2.69
CA LEU A 84 12.44 11.51 -1.92
C LEU A 84 13.46 12.65 -1.95
N ARG A 85 14.76 12.34 -1.84
CA ARG A 85 15.83 13.33 -1.96
C ARG A 85 15.88 13.97 -3.35
N GLN A 86 15.68 13.18 -4.41
CA GLN A 86 15.66 13.69 -5.78
C GLN A 86 14.48 14.65 -6.02
N ILE A 87 13.31 14.38 -5.42
CA ILE A 87 12.15 15.26 -5.50
C ILE A 87 12.47 16.64 -4.87
N LEU A 88 13.13 16.67 -3.71
CA LEU A 88 13.55 17.93 -3.08
C LEU A 88 14.48 18.75 -3.99
N GLN A 89 15.47 18.09 -4.61
CA GLN A 89 16.40 18.74 -5.54
C GLN A 89 15.69 19.32 -6.77
N LEU A 90 14.65 18.65 -7.26
CA LEU A 90 13.84 19.13 -8.37
C LEU A 90 13.03 20.36 -7.98
N LEU A 91 12.39 20.34 -6.81
CA LEU A 91 11.63 21.47 -6.29
C LEU A 91 12.51 22.72 -6.08
N ASP A 92 13.71 22.53 -5.53
CA ASP A 92 14.69 23.62 -5.39
C ASP A 92 15.07 24.26 -6.72
N ARG A 93 15.22 23.45 -7.78
CA ARG A 93 15.54 23.94 -9.12
C ARG A 93 14.40 24.78 -9.68
N ILE A 94 13.16 24.26 -9.61
CA ILE A 94 11.96 24.97 -10.07
C ILE A 94 11.80 26.30 -9.31
N ALA A 95 12.05 26.32 -8.00
CA ALA A 95 11.96 27.53 -7.20
C ALA A 95 13.01 28.60 -7.59
N ARG A 96 14.20 28.17 -8.02
CA ARG A 96 15.26 29.07 -8.51
C ARG A 96 14.96 29.60 -9.91
N ASP A 97 14.46 28.75 -10.79
CA ASP A 97 14.14 29.10 -12.17
C ASP A 97 12.90 30.03 -12.26
N GLY A 98 12.00 29.95 -11.27
CA GLY A 98 10.78 30.75 -11.20
C GLY A 98 10.93 32.13 -10.54
N ARG A 99 12.13 32.55 -10.10
CA ARG A 99 12.33 33.86 -9.45
C ARG A 99 12.70 34.92 -10.51
N PRO A 100 11.83 35.90 -10.82
CA PRO A 100 12.24 37.04 -11.62
C PRO A 100 13.27 37.83 -10.81
N THR A 101 14.42 38.14 -11.42
CA THR A 101 15.36 39.11 -10.85
C THR A 101 14.63 40.44 -10.65
N PRO A 102 14.69 41.09 -9.46
CA PRO A 102 14.20 42.44 -9.33
C PRO A 102 15.10 43.32 -10.21
N ASP A 103 14.54 43.79 -11.32
CA ASP A 103 15.19 44.74 -12.22
C ASP A 103 15.29 46.07 -11.48
N HIS A 104 16.45 46.31 -10.86
CA HIS A 104 16.82 47.63 -10.36
C HIS A 104 17.25 48.51 -11.54
N SER A 105 16.28 48.90 -12.37
CA SER A 105 16.48 49.90 -13.41
C SER A 105 15.46 51.03 -13.22
N THR A 106 15.77 51.96 -12.32
CA THR A 106 15.14 53.28 -12.32
C THR A 106 16.23 54.31 -12.63
N PRO A 107 16.39 54.76 -13.89
CA PRO A 107 17.30 55.84 -14.19
C PRO A 107 16.65 57.20 -13.86
N ALA A 108 17.42 57.97 -13.09
CA ALA A 108 17.39 59.40 -12.86
C ALA A 108 16.35 60.23 -13.62
N ALA A 109 15.42 60.85 -12.87
CA ALA A 109 14.66 62.00 -13.33
C ALA A 109 15.58 63.24 -13.37
N THR A 110 15.94 63.65 -14.58
CA THR A 110 16.73 64.84 -14.87
C THR A 110 16.00 66.10 -14.40
N ALA A 111 16.63 66.84 -13.49
CA ALA A 111 16.22 68.17 -13.09
C ALA A 111 16.42 69.17 -14.24
N ASN A 112 15.37 69.93 -14.56
CA ASN A 112 15.33 70.91 -15.64
C ASN A 112 15.85 72.28 -15.15
N PRO A 113 16.69 73.03 -15.90
CA PRO A 113 17.08 74.39 -15.51
C PRO A 113 16.21 75.47 -16.19
N ARG A 114 15.85 76.45 -15.34
CA ARG A 114 15.45 77.87 -15.53
C ARG A 114 14.90 78.35 -16.87
#